data_AF-A0A3N5WJ84-F1
#
_entry.id   AF-A0A3N5WJ84-F1
#
_cell.length_a   1.000
_cell.length_b   1.000
_cell.length_c   1.000
_cell.angle_alpha   90.00
_cell.angle_beta   90.00
_cell.angle_gamma   90.00
#
_symmetry.space_group_name_H-M   'P 1'
#
loop_
_entity.id
_entity.type
_entity.pdbx_description
1 polymer ?
#
loop_
_entity_poly.entity_id
_entity_poly.type
_entity_poly.pdbx_seq_one_letter_code
_entity_poly.pdbx_strand_id
1 'polypeptide(L)'
;MNQTSPAQHGHGDMSGPVGDVDTSNFDPAAYMADFDWGKETRLEDGKMLREWDVTAVDKEIEIVPGVWFPAWTYNGQVPGPTFRCRQGDMLRFNFTNGSSHPHTIHFHGIHHPKMDGISPIVGPGESFTYEFEARPFGLQLYHCHVASLMKHIHKGLYGMFIIDPPEGRPPAHEMVMVMNAFDTDFDGENEVYAVNTVGHHFVKHPIQVKVGELVRVYLANLTEFDLINSFHLHAGMFQLYRTGTNLEHFELTDTVMMSQGERHILEFRLEYPGQYMFHAHQSEFAELGWMGFFEASE
;
A
#
# COMPACT_ATOMS: atom_id res chain seq x y z
N MET A 1 -3.15 -43.21 -26.24
CA MET A 1 -2.50 -42.87 -24.96
C MET A 1 -1.19 -42.20 -25.29
N ASN A 2 -1.10 -40.90 -25.00
CA ASN A 2 0.08 -40.21 -24.47
C ASN A 2 -0.27 -38.73 -24.44
N GLN A 3 -0.78 -38.29 -23.29
CA GLN A 3 -0.84 -36.89 -22.93
C GLN A 3 0.59 -36.46 -22.62
N THR A 4 1.13 -35.56 -23.43
CA THR A 4 2.34 -34.81 -23.10
C THR A 4 1.97 -33.70 -22.12
N SER A 5 2.51 -33.78 -20.91
CA SER A 5 2.46 -32.70 -19.92
C SER A 5 3.01 -31.39 -20.52
N PRO A 6 2.45 -30.22 -20.18
CA PRO A 6 3.08 -28.94 -20.54
C PRO A 6 4.39 -28.81 -19.77
N ALA A 7 5.45 -28.43 -20.48
CA ALA A 7 6.76 -28.14 -19.93
C ALA A 7 6.66 -26.97 -18.93
N GLN A 8 7.20 -27.17 -17.72
CA GLN A 8 7.54 -26.07 -16.82
C GLN A 8 8.60 -25.20 -17.53
N HIS A 9 8.21 -24.00 -17.95
CA HIS A 9 9.16 -22.98 -18.34
C HIS A 9 9.85 -22.48 -17.05
N GLY A 10 11.04 -23.01 -16.78
CA GLY A 10 11.89 -22.50 -15.72
C GLY A 10 12.39 -21.12 -16.09
N HIS A 11 11.84 -20.09 -15.42
CA HIS A 11 12.48 -18.79 -15.35
C HIS A 11 13.81 -18.96 -14.60
N GLY A 12 14.92 -18.48 -15.18
CA GLY A 12 16.25 -18.58 -14.58
C GLY A 12 16.25 -18.02 -13.16
N ASP A 13 16.93 -18.72 -12.26
CA ASP A 13 17.08 -18.51 -10.80
C ASP A 13 16.63 -17.14 -10.25
N MET A 14 15.32 -16.87 -10.24
CA MET A 14 14.70 -15.75 -9.54
C MET A 14 14.57 -16.12 -8.05
N SER A 15 15.62 -16.72 -7.49
CA SER A 15 15.60 -17.29 -6.14
C SER A 15 15.65 -16.15 -5.13
N GLY A 16 14.47 -15.71 -4.69
CA GLY A 16 14.35 -15.02 -3.41
C GLY A 16 14.87 -15.88 -2.25
N PRO A 17 14.84 -15.37 -1.01
CA PRO A 17 15.35 -16.08 0.16
C PRO A 17 14.71 -17.46 0.33
N VAL A 18 15.47 -18.42 0.88
CA VAL A 18 14.95 -19.77 1.16
C VAL A 18 13.91 -19.72 2.28
N GLY A 19 12.77 -20.39 2.10
CA GLY A 19 11.66 -20.41 3.06
C GLY A 19 10.58 -19.37 2.76
N ASP A 20 9.57 -19.27 3.63
CA ASP A 20 8.50 -18.26 3.56
C ASP A 20 8.36 -17.59 4.93
N VAL A 21 7.91 -16.34 4.92
CA VAL A 21 7.52 -15.62 6.14
C VAL A 21 6.20 -16.20 6.67
N ASP A 22 6.06 -16.28 8.00
CA ASP A 22 4.78 -16.66 8.61
C ASP A 22 3.74 -15.55 8.45
N THR A 23 2.76 -15.78 7.58
CA THR A 23 1.69 -14.82 7.28
C THR A 23 0.55 -14.82 8.30
N SER A 24 0.63 -15.60 9.38
CA SER A 24 -0.40 -15.66 10.43
C SER A 24 -0.69 -14.30 11.09
N ASN A 25 0.31 -13.42 11.14
CA ASN A 25 0.20 -12.08 11.73
C ASN A 25 -0.09 -10.99 10.71
N PHE A 26 0.41 -11.14 9.48
CA PHE A 26 0.21 -10.21 8.37
C PHE A 26 0.40 -10.98 7.05
N ASP A 27 -0.64 -10.99 6.22
CA ASP A 27 -0.62 -11.62 4.91
C ASP A 27 -0.65 -10.53 3.83
N PRO A 28 0.44 -10.34 3.06
CA PRO A 28 0.47 -9.36 1.97
C PRO A 28 -0.66 -9.56 0.95
N ALA A 29 -1.06 -10.81 0.67
CA ALA A 29 -2.12 -11.11 -0.28
C ALA A 29 -3.51 -10.73 0.27
N ALA A 30 -3.76 -10.99 1.55
CA ALA A 30 -5.00 -10.55 2.20
C ALA A 30 -5.06 -9.01 2.31
N TYR A 31 -3.94 -8.38 2.68
CA TYR A 31 -3.85 -6.92 2.81
C TYR A 31 -4.19 -6.19 1.50
N MET A 32 -3.77 -6.73 0.35
CA MET A 32 -4.07 -6.14 -0.96
C MET A 32 -5.57 -5.87 -1.18
N ALA A 33 -6.44 -6.74 -0.66
CA ALA A 33 -7.88 -6.67 -0.86
C ALA A 33 -8.64 -6.14 0.38
N ASP A 34 -7.93 -5.81 1.46
CA ASP A 34 -8.54 -5.34 2.70
C ASP A 34 -8.76 -3.82 2.67
N PHE A 35 -10.01 -3.42 2.47
CA PHE A 35 -10.45 -2.02 2.46
C PHE A 35 -11.28 -1.73 3.72
N ASP A 36 -10.72 -0.96 4.63
CA ASP A 36 -11.37 -0.60 5.89
C ASP A 36 -12.31 0.61 5.70
N TRP A 37 -13.61 0.31 5.61
CA TRP A 37 -14.68 1.31 5.47
C TRP A 37 -15.07 1.99 6.80
N GLY A 38 -14.52 1.52 7.91
CA GLY A 38 -14.83 2.03 9.25
C GLY A 38 -16.26 1.75 9.68
N LYS A 39 -16.61 2.26 10.86
CA LYS A 39 -17.98 2.23 11.36
C LYS A 39 -18.81 3.33 10.69
N GLU A 40 -19.89 2.94 10.04
CA GLU A 40 -20.81 3.85 9.37
C GLU A 40 -21.94 4.33 10.30
N THR A 41 -22.14 5.64 10.37
CA THR A 41 -23.30 6.25 11.04
C THR A 41 -23.88 7.35 10.16
N ARG A 42 -25.18 7.30 9.86
CA ARG A 42 -25.85 8.41 9.16
C ARG A 42 -26.27 9.48 10.17
N LEU A 43 -25.78 10.69 9.98
CA LEU A 43 -26.07 11.85 10.83
C LEU A 43 -27.46 12.44 10.54
N GLU A 44 -27.96 13.28 11.44
CA GLU A 44 -29.27 13.93 11.32
C GLU A 44 -29.39 14.83 10.08
N ASP A 45 -28.28 15.42 9.64
CA ASP A 45 -28.19 16.24 8.43
C ASP A 45 -28.11 15.40 7.13
N GLY A 46 -28.12 14.07 7.26
CA GLY A 46 -28.05 13.13 6.15
C GLY A 46 -26.62 12.78 5.70
N LYS A 47 -25.58 13.44 6.22
CA LYS A 47 -24.19 13.08 5.91
C LYS A 47 -23.84 11.71 6.51
N MET A 48 -22.97 10.98 5.82
CA MET A 48 -22.38 9.76 6.37
C MET A 48 -21.18 10.14 7.22
N LEU A 49 -21.17 9.70 8.48
CA LEU A 49 -20.00 9.69 9.35
C LEU A 49 -19.34 8.32 9.26
N ARG A 50 -18.02 8.29 9.03
CA ARG A 50 -17.18 7.10 9.15
C ARG A 50 -16.18 7.27 10.27
N GLU A 51 -16.13 6.29 11.16
CA GLU A 51 -15.28 6.32 12.34
C GLU A 51 -14.31 5.14 12.35
N TRP A 52 -13.05 5.42 12.68
CA TRP A 52 -12.00 4.42 12.89
C TRP A 52 -11.33 4.63 14.24
N ASP A 53 -10.99 3.53 14.89
CA ASP A 53 -10.07 3.53 16.02
C ASP A 53 -8.69 3.10 15.52
N VAL A 54 -7.71 3.98 15.69
CA VAL A 54 -6.35 3.78 15.19
C VAL A 54 -5.39 3.80 16.37
N THR A 55 -4.58 2.76 16.51
CA THR A 55 -3.60 2.67 17.60
C THR A 55 -2.19 2.58 17.04
N ALA A 56 -1.30 3.47 17.46
CA ALA A 56 0.13 3.27 17.20
C ALA A 56 0.70 2.26 18.20
N VAL A 57 1.39 1.22 17.71
CA VAL A 57 2.03 0.20 18.56
C VAL A 57 3.40 -0.18 18.01
N ASP A 58 4.35 -0.42 18.92
CA ASP A 58 5.66 -0.99 18.59
C ASP A 58 5.49 -2.49 18.35
N LYS A 59 6.01 -3.01 17.22
CA LYS A 59 5.88 -4.43 16.88
C LYS A 59 7.04 -4.90 16.01
N GLU A 60 7.56 -6.10 16.29
CA GLU A 60 8.47 -6.77 15.36
C GLU A 60 7.68 -7.42 14.22
N ILE A 61 8.12 -7.20 12.99
CA ILE A 61 7.56 -7.80 11.78
C ILE A 61 8.66 -8.58 11.06
N GLU A 62 8.33 -9.73 10.49
CA GLU A 62 9.27 -10.49 9.66
C GLU A 62 9.12 -10.01 8.20
N ILE A 63 10.19 -9.46 7.63
CA ILE A 63 10.16 -8.80 6.30
C ILE A 63 10.71 -9.69 5.18
N VAL A 64 11.58 -10.63 5.54
CA VAL A 64 12.01 -11.78 4.74
C VAL A 64 12.31 -12.92 5.72
N PRO A 65 12.30 -14.21 5.30
CA PRO A 65 12.46 -15.34 6.22
C PRO A 65 13.69 -15.21 7.12
N GLY A 66 13.46 -15.15 8.44
CA GLY A 66 14.48 -15.03 9.47
C GLY A 66 14.98 -13.61 9.76
N VAL A 67 14.54 -12.58 9.02
CA VAL A 67 14.91 -11.18 9.25
C VAL A 67 13.72 -10.42 9.83
N TRP A 68 13.89 -9.98 11.07
CA TRP A 68 12.88 -9.27 11.84
C TRP A 68 13.22 -7.78 11.90
N PHE A 69 12.23 -6.94 11.63
CA PHE A 69 12.34 -5.49 11.65
C PHE A 69 11.53 -4.92 12.83
N PRO A 70 12.13 -4.11 13.72
CA PRO A 70 11.43 -3.48 14.83
C PRO A 70 10.66 -2.26 14.30
N ALA A 71 9.40 -2.47 13.96
CA ALA A 71 8.51 -1.50 13.35
C ALA A 71 7.73 -0.66 14.37
N TRP A 72 7.32 0.52 13.93
CA TRP A 72 6.26 1.32 14.52
C TRP A 72 5.06 1.25 13.59
N THR A 73 3.93 0.84 14.11
CA THR A 73 2.81 0.39 13.28
C THR A 73 1.53 1.12 13.64
N TYR A 74 0.65 1.30 12.66
CA TYR A 74 -0.76 1.57 12.92
C TYR A 74 -1.52 0.24 12.94
N ASN A 75 -2.26 -0.01 14.02
CA ASN A 75 -3.04 -1.23 14.25
C ASN A 75 -2.24 -2.54 14.14
N GLY A 76 -0.93 -2.51 14.44
CA GLY A 76 -0.13 -3.72 14.53
C GLY A 76 0.33 -4.30 13.19
N GLN A 77 0.28 -3.51 12.11
CA GLN A 77 0.72 -3.94 10.78
C GLN A 77 1.47 -2.82 10.03
N VAL A 78 2.31 -3.24 9.08
CA VAL A 78 2.95 -2.38 8.10
C VAL A 78 2.62 -2.95 6.71
N PRO A 79 2.09 -2.16 5.78
CA PRO A 79 1.58 -0.81 5.99
C PRO A 79 0.37 -0.83 6.95
N GLY A 80 0.01 0.33 7.49
CA GLY A 80 -1.22 0.50 8.26
C GLY A 80 -2.49 0.19 7.44
N PRO A 81 -3.65 0.12 8.08
CA PRO A 81 -4.94 -0.16 7.42
C PRO A 81 -5.18 0.71 6.17
N THR A 82 -5.78 0.13 5.13
CA THR A 82 -6.24 0.89 3.97
C THR A 82 -7.60 1.50 4.28
N PHE A 83 -7.62 2.75 4.72
CA PHE A 83 -8.89 3.44 4.99
C PHE A 83 -9.60 3.77 3.68
N ARG A 84 -10.89 3.48 3.59
CA ARG A 84 -11.71 3.77 2.41
C ARG A 84 -13.00 4.50 2.78
N CYS A 85 -13.30 5.54 2.03
CA CYS A 85 -14.53 6.31 2.18
C CYS A 85 -15.02 6.83 0.83
N ARG A 86 -16.14 7.54 0.84
CA ARG A 86 -16.65 8.26 -0.34
C ARG A 86 -16.49 9.76 -0.13
N GLN A 87 -16.21 10.49 -1.21
CA GLN A 87 -16.12 11.95 -1.17
C GLN A 87 -17.40 12.55 -0.56
N GLY A 88 -17.21 13.50 0.37
CA GLY A 88 -18.29 14.17 1.10
C GLY A 88 -18.68 13.48 2.41
N ASP A 89 -18.18 12.26 2.69
CA ASP A 89 -18.30 11.65 4.01
C ASP A 89 -17.58 12.52 5.07
N MET A 90 -18.15 12.60 6.27
CA MET A 90 -17.44 13.11 7.43
C MET A 90 -16.59 11.97 8.02
N LEU A 91 -15.32 12.23 8.27
CA LEU A 91 -14.37 11.23 8.74
C LEU A 91 -13.95 11.56 10.17
N ARG A 92 -13.86 10.54 11.00
CA ARG A 92 -13.32 10.63 12.36
C ARG A 92 -12.33 9.50 12.62
N PHE A 93 -11.09 9.85 12.94
CA PHE A 93 -10.06 8.91 13.35
C PHE A 93 -9.72 9.14 14.82
N ASN A 94 -10.14 8.21 15.69
CA ASN A 94 -9.79 8.21 17.10
C ASN A 94 -8.40 7.59 17.25
N PHE A 95 -7.37 8.43 17.21
CA PHE A 95 -6.00 7.96 17.33
C PHE A 95 -5.61 7.83 18.81
N THR A 96 -5.06 6.68 19.18
CA THR A 96 -4.45 6.42 20.49
C THR A 96 -3.00 6.00 20.29
N ASN A 97 -2.09 6.62 21.02
CA ASN A 97 -0.70 6.24 20.97
C ASN A 97 -0.39 5.19 22.05
N GLY A 98 -0.40 3.91 21.67
CA GLY A 98 -0.03 2.79 22.54
C GLY A 98 1.46 2.43 22.49
N SER A 99 2.28 3.21 21.79
CA SER A 99 3.71 2.96 21.60
C SER A 99 4.57 3.62 22.68
N SER A 100 5.89 3.42 22.61
CA SER A 100 6.88 4.09 23.45
C SER A 100 7.33 5.47 22.96
N HIS A 101 6.91 5.92 21.77
CA HIS A 101 7.38 7.15 21.13
C HIS A 101 6.21 8.11 20.82
N PRO A 102 6.42 9.44 20.75
CA PRO A 102 5.39 10.36 20.29
C PRO A 102 5.05 10.13 18.82
N HIS A 103 3.76 10.14 18.49
CA HIS A 103 3.26 9.92 17.12
C HIS A 103 2.13 10.87 16.78
N THR A 104 1.84 10.97 15.48
CA THR A 104 0.69 11.71 14.93
C THR A 104 0.21 10.97 13.69
N ILE A 105 -0.94 11.33 13.14
CA ILE A 105 -1.36 10.94 11.79
C ILE A 105 -1.50 12.21 10.96
N HIS A 106 -0.68 12.33 9.92
CA HIS A 106 -0.81 13.32 8.86
C HIS A 106 -1.46 12.66 7.65
N PHE A 107 -2.61 13.19 7.23
CA PHE A 107 -3.32 12.72 6.04
C PHE A 107 -2.93 13.57 4.85
N HIS A 108 -2.74 12.95 3.69
CA HIS A 108 -2.77 13.66 2.42
C HIS A 108 -4.24 13.88 2.05
N GLY A 109 -4.62 15.14 1.78
CA GLY A 109 -6.02 15.52 1.58
C GLY A 109 -6.25 16.97 1.94
N ILE A 110 -7.51 17.39 1.96
CA ILE A 110 -7.88 18.75 2.37
C ILE A 110 -8.60 18.70 3.72
N HIS A 111 -7.93 19.21 4.73
CA HIS A 111 -8.40 19.30 6.11
C HIS A 111 -7.98 20.63 6.74
N HIS A 112 -8.57 20.94 7.88
CA HIS A 112 -8.19 22.13 8.64
C HIS A 112 -6.76 21.94 9.21
N PRO A 113 -5.90 22.98 9.28
CA PRO A 113 -4.53 22.85 9.80
C PRO A 113 -4.41 22.28 11.23
N LYS A 114 -5.47 22.36 12.03
CA LYS A 114 -5.54 21.73 13.38
C LYS A 114 -5.71 20.21 13.35
N MET A 115 -6.03 19.64 12.19
CA MET A 115 -6.20 18.20 11.94
C MET A 115 -5.08 17.66 11.06
N ASP A 116 -4.01 18.42 10.89
CA ASP A 116 -2.94 18.11 9.94
C ASP A 116 -1.92 17.10 10.48
N GLY A 117 -1.90 16.83 11.79
CA GLY A 117 -0.94 15.89 12.37
C GLY A 117 0.47 16.47 12.58
N ILE A 118 0.67 17.78 12.38
CA ILE A 118 1.88 18.49 12.83
C ILE A 118 1.75 18.91 14.31
N SER A 119 0.54 19.24 14.76
CA SER A 119 0.23 19.60 16.14
C SER A 119 -1.25 19.32 16.46
N PRO A 120 -1.60 18.81 17.65
CA PRO A 120 -0.68 18.42 18.73
C PRO A 120 0.08 17.13 18.40
N ILE A 121 1.27 16.99 18.97
CA ILE A 121 1.96 15.70 19.03
C ILE A 121 1.25 14.85 20.08
N VAL A 122 0.97 13.58 19.78
CA VAL A 122 0.29 12.67 20.70
C VAL A 122 1.34 11.81 21.41
N GLY A 123 1.53 12.03 22.71
CA GLY A 123 2.49 11.29 23.52
C GLY A 123 2.04 9.86 23.84
N PRO A 124 2.95 9.01 24.36
CA PRO A 124 2.59 7.67 24.83
C PRO A 124 1.42 7.68 25.83
N GLY A 125 0.40 6.86 25.58
CA GLY A 125 -0.82 6.75 26.37
C GLY A 125 -1.86 7.86 26.12
N GLU A 126 -1.56 8.83 25.27
CA GLU A 126 -2.48 9.91 24.91
C GLU A 126 -3.29 9.57 23.64
N SER A 127 -4.35 10.33 23.42
CA SER A 127 -5.23 10.20 22.26
C SER A 127 -5.55 11.55 21.64
N PHE A 128 -5.82 11.54 20.33
CA PHE A 128 -6.33 12.69 19.59
C PHE A 128 -7.31 12.23 18.52
N THR A 129 -8.37 13.01 18.31
CA THR A 129 -9.36 12.71 17.26
C THR A 129 -9.14 13.63 16.06
N TYR A 130 -8.80 13.04 14.92
CA TYR A 130 -8.77 13.76 13.64
C TYR A 130 -10.17 13.77 13.03
N GLU A 131 -10.68 14.94 12.64
CA GLU A 131 -12.01 15.06 12.05
C GLU A 131 -12.01 16.01 10.84
N PHE A 132 -12.44 15.53 9.68
CA PHE A 132 -12.51 16.32 8.44
C PHE A 132 -13.43 15.67 7.41
N GLU A 133 -13.88 16.46 6.43
CA GLU A 133 -14.67 15.97 5.29
C GLU A 133 -13.75 15.34 4.24
N ALA A 134 -14.15 14.19 3.70
CA ALA A 134 -13.40 13.45 2.68
C ALA A 134 -13.37 14.21 1.35
N ARG A 135 -12.23 14.83 1.00
CA ARG A 135 -11.99 15.46 -0.31
C ARG A 135 -10.50 15.77 -0.58
N PRO A 136 -10.09 15.87 -1.86
CA PRO A 136 -10.83 15.44 -3.06
C PRO A 136 -10.85 13.91 -3.16
N PHE A 137 -11.77 13.35 -3.97
CA PHE A 137 -11.71 11.95 -4.35
C PHE A 137 -10.37 11.63 -5.00
N GLY A 138 -9.90 10.40 -4.84
CA GLY A 138 -8.64 9.93 -5.37
C GLY A 138 -7.94 8.98 -4.41
N LEU A 139 -6.71 8.66 -4.78
CA LEU A 139 -5.80 7.90 -3.96
C LEU A 139 -4.96 8.85 -3.12
N GLN A 140 -5.17 8.80 -1.82
CA GLN A 140 -4.41 9.51 -0.82
C GLN A 140 -3.64 8.52 0.04
N LEU A 141 -2.90 9.05 0.99
CA LEU A 141 -2.09 8.30 1.93
C LEU A 141 -2.11 9.01 3.28
N TYR A 142 -1.65 8.34 4.31
CA TYR A 142 -1.41 8.93 5.61
C TYR A 142 -0.12 8.40 6.20
N HIS A 143 0.54 9.19 7.03
CA HIS A 143 1.76 8.79 7.73
C HIS A 143 2.00 9.59 9.00
N CYS A 144 2.93 9.15 9.85
CA CYS A 144 3.34 9.94 11.01
C CYS A 144 4.14 11.18 10.58
N HIS A 145 4.03 12.27 11.34
CA HIS A 145 4.69 13.55 11.02
C HIS A 145 5.41 14.19 12.22
N VAL A 146 5.86 13.36 13.16
CA VAL A 146 6.71 13.79 14.28
C VAL A 146 8.15 14.01 13.83
N ALA A 147 8.84 15.00 14.44
CA ALA A 147 10.21 15.36 14.09
C ALA A 147 11.21 14.21 14.28
N SER A 148 12.17 14.15 13.35
CA SER A 148 12.75 12.93 12.75
C SER A 148 11.76 12.22 11.80
N LEU A 149 11.17 12.99 10.88
CA LEU A 149 10.13 12.54 9.94
C LEU A 149 10.50 11.23 9.24
N MET A 150 11.70 11.20 8.67
CA MET A 150 12.29 10.05 7.97
C MET A 150 12.19 8.76 8.80
N LYS A 151 12.58 8.81 10.08
CA LYS A 151 12.58 7.64 10.97
C LYS A 151 11.16 7.13 11.23
N HIS A 152 10.19 8.04 11.41
CA HIS A 152 8.81 7.65 11.68
C HIS A 152 8.16 6.96 10.48
N ILE A 153 8.39 7.47 9.26
CA ILE A 153 7.90 6.86 8.03
C ILE A 153 8.61 5.53 7.83
N HIS A 154 9.95 5.52 7.79
CA HIS A 154 10.77 4.30 7.63
C HIS A 154 10.36 3.16 8.56
N LYS A 155 10.06 3.47 9.82
CA LYS A 155 9.66 2.47 10.82
C LYS A 155 8.30 1.81 10.55
N GLY A 156 7.50 2.30 9.60
CA GLY A 156 6.27 1.65 9.16
C GLY A 156 4.98 2.44 9.45
N LEU A 157 5.07 3.67 9.97
CA LEU A 157 3.90 4.51 10.27
C LEU A 157 3.38 5.21 9.01
N TYR A 158 2.91 4.44 8.04
CA TYR A 158 2.25 4.89 6.83
C TYR A 158 1.15 3.93 6.40
N GLY A 159 0.20 4.41 5.60
CA GLY A 159 -0.84 3.57 5.02
C GLY A 159 -1.64 4.30 3.94
N MET A 160 -2.60 3.58 3.36
CA MET A 160 -3.37 4.04 2.21
C MET A 160 -4.68 4.66 2.62
N PHE A 161 -5.08 5.73 1.93
CA PHE A 161 -6.35 6.40 2.17
C PHE A 161 -7.09 6.65 0.85
N ILE A 162 -8.13 5.87 0.60
CA ILE A 162 -8.88 5.89 -0.65
C ILE A 162 -10.17 6.67 -0.46
N ILE A 163 -10.34 7.73 -1.24
CA ILE A 163 -11.58 8.49 -1.30
C ILE A 163 -12.24 8.21 -2.64
N ASP A 164 -13.29 7.39 -2.65
CA ASP A 164 -14.05 7.10 -3.87
C ASP A 164 -14.82 8.34 -4.36
N PRO A 165 -14.98 8.53 -5.68
CA PRO A 165 -15.83 9.57 -6.22
C PRO A 165 -17.31 9.33 -5.80
N PRO A 166 -18.15 10.37 -5.78
CA PRO A 166 -19.54 10.24 -5.34
C PRO A 166 -20.31 9.13 -6.09
N GLU A 167 -20.12 9.04 -7.40
CA GLU A 167 -20.75 8.06 -8.29
C GLU A 167 -20.04 6.69 -8.29
N GLY A 168 -18.90 6.56 -7.60
CA GLY A 168 -18.05 5.38 -7.63
C GLY A 168 -17.23 5.24 -8.92
N ARG A 169 -16.36 4.23 -8.95
CA ARG A 169 -15.61 3.81 -10.15
C ARG A 169 -16.30 2.62 -10.81
N PRO A 170 -16.06 2.36 -12.10
CA PRO A 170 -16.46 1.10 -12.71
C PRO A 170 -15.95 -0.09 -11.90
N PRO A 171 -16.75 -1.17 -11.71
CA PRO A 171 -16.31 -2.36 -11.01
C PRO A 171 -15.01 -2.92 -11.59
N ALA A 172 -14.08 -3.28 -10.71
CA ALA A 172 -12.79 -3.87 -11.04
C ALA A 172 -12.39 -4.89 -9.96
N HIS A 173 -11.43 -5.75 -10.29
CA HIS A 173 -10.63 -6.48 -9.31
C HIS A 173 -9.66 -5.46 -8.69
N GLU A 174 -10.03 -4.93 -7.54
CA GLU A 174 -9.31 -3.87 -6.85
C GLU A 174 -8.26 -4.45 -5.89
N MET A 175 -7.07 -3.85 -5.90
CA MET A 175 -5.99 -4.21 -4.98
C MET A 175 -5.10 -3.03 -4.62
N VAL A 176 -4.47 -3.08 -3.46
CA VAL A 176 -3.54 -2.08 -2.95
C VAL A 176 -2.11 -2.57 -3.04
N MET A 177 -1.22 -1.73 -3.55
CA MET A 177 0.23 -1.96 -3.55
C MET A 177 0.94 -0.77 -2.92
N VAL A 178 1.53 -0.99 -1.75
CA VAL A 178 2.40 -0.01 -1.08
C VAL A 178 3.84 -0.44 -1.32
N MET A 179 4.60 0.41 -2.01
CA MET A 179 6.04 0.22 -2.20
C MET A 179 6.76 0.70 -0.96
N ASN A 180 7.41 -0.21 -0.24
CA ASN A 180 8.20 0.09 0.93
C ASN A 180 9.56 -0.62 0.90
N ALA A 181 10.46 -0.14 1.77
CA ALA A 181 11.79 -0.69 1.93
C ALA A 181 12.22 -0.61 3.40
N PHE A 182 13.23 -1.40 3.75
CA PHE A 182 13.72 -1.57 5.11
C PHE A 182 15.24 -1.47 5.14
N ASP A 183 15.70 -0.61 6.05
CA ASP A 183 17.10 -0.42 6.46
C ASP A 183 17.26 -1.24 7.74
N THR A 184 18.05 -2.29 7.66
CA THR A 184 18.18 -3.32 8.68
C THR A 184 19.43 -3.16 9.54
N ASP A 185 20.41 -2.38 9.10
CA ASP A 185 21.67 -2.14 9.81
C ASP A 185 21.90 -0.69 10.26
N PHE A 186 20.96 0.19 9.93
CA PHE A 186 20.82 1.59 10.35
C PHE A 186 21.87 2.54 9.74
N ASP A 187 22.40 2.23 8.56
CA ASP A 187 23.35 3.09 7.86
C ASP A 187 22.69 4.16 6.94
N GLY A 188 21.37 4.06 6.73
CA GLY A 188 20.59 4.94 5.87
C GLY A 188 20.45 4.47 4.42
N GLU A 189 20.81 3.22 4.13
CA GLU A 189 20.51 2.50 2.88
C GLU A 189 19.50 1.36 3.15
N ASN A 190 18.80 0.87 2.13
CA ASN A 190 17.79 -0.19 2.31
C ASN A 190 18.32 -1.54 1.81
N GLU A 191 18.24 -2.59 2.64
CA GLU A 191 18.63 -3.96 2.27
C GLU A 191 17.48 -4.78 1.70
N VAL A 192 16.23 -4.40 1.99
CA VAL A 192 15.04 -5.15 1.57
C VAL A 192 14.03 -4.18 0.98
N TYR A 193 13.53 -4.49 -0.21
CA TYR A 193 12.41 -3.79 -0.85
C TYR A 193 11.22 -4.73 -0.96
N ALA A 194 10.01 -4.22 -0.82
CA ALA A 194 8.83 -5.06 -0.82
C ALA A 194 7.59 -4.33 -1.29
N VAL A 195 6.67 -5.08 -1.88
CA VAL A 195 5.27 -4.66 -2.07
C VAL A 195 4.47 -5.21 -0.92
N ASN A 196 3.88 -4.32 -0.12
CA ASN A 196 3.18 -4.71 1.10
C ASN A 196 4.10 -5.55 2.04
N THR A 197 5.31 -5.02 2.32
CA THR A 197 6.19 -5.43 3.43
C THR A 197 7.02 -6.70 3.26
N VAL A 198 6.50 -7.78 2.69
CA VAL A 198 7.28 -9.04 2.60
C VAL A 198 8.02 -9.13 1.26
N GLY A 199 9.35 -9.11 1.32
CA GLY A 199 10.23 -9.20 0.15
C GLY A 199 10.03 -10.51 -0.62
N HIS A 200 9.97 -10.42 -1.95
CA HIS A 200 9.74 -11.54 -2.88
C HIS A 200 8.43 -12.33 -2.66
N HIS A 201 7.49 -11.84 -1.85
CA HIS A 201 6.26 -12.59 -1.53
C HIS A 201 5.50 -13.00 -2.80
N PHE A 202 5.26 -12.07 -3.71
CA PHE A 202 4.49 -12.33 -4.94
C PHE A 202 5.29 -13.00 -6.06
N VAL A 203 6.59 -13.29 -5.85
CA VAL A 203 7.33 -14.23 -6.68
C VAL A 203 6.93 -15.66 -6.34
N LYS A 204 6.80 -15.94 -5.04
CA LYS A 204 6.44 -17.27 -4.50
C LYS A 204 4.94 -17.51 -4.53
N HIS A 205 4.16 -16.45 -4.36
CA HIS A 205 2.70 -16.47 -4.28
C HIS A 205 2.10 -15.51 -5.32
N PRO A 206 2.09 -15.86 -6.63
CA PRO A 206 1.58 -14.98 -7.68
C PRO A 206 0.13 -14.52 -7.44
N ILE A 207 -0.14 -13.27 -7.78
CA ILE A 207 -1.45 -12.62 -7.66
C ILE A 207 -2.40 -13.22 -8.70
N GLN A 208 -3.46 -13.88 -8.24
CA GLN A 208 -4.41 -14.55 -9.13
C GLN A 208 -5.40 -13.54 -9.71
N VAL A 209 -5.52 -13.50 -11.04
CA VAL A 209 -6.50 -12.69 -11.78
C VAL A 209 -7.10 -13.49 -12.94
N LYS A 210 -8.25 -13.06 -13.44
CA LYS A 210 -8.93 -13.66 -14.58
C LYS A 210 -8.56 -12.98 -15.88
N VAL A 211 -8.39 -13.77 -16.93
CA VAL A 211 -8.19 -13.27 -18.29
C VAL A 211 -9.30 -12.31 -18.67
N GLY A 212 -8.91 -11.12 -19.13
CA GLY A 212 -9.81 -10.07 -19.58
C GLY A 212 -10.57 -9.32 -18.47
N GLU A 213 -10.39 -9.64 -17.18
CA GLU A 213 -11.00 -8.84 -16.11
C GLU A 213 -10.30 -7.48 -15.93
N LEU A 214 -11.04 -6.47 -15.47
CA LEU A 214 -10.45 -5.16 -15.18
C LEU A 214 -9.74 -5.26 -13.84
N VAL A 215 -8.41 -5.15 -13.85
CA VAL A 215 -7.60 -5.03 -12.64
C VAL A 215 -7.39 -3.55 -12.36
N ARG A 216 -7.58 -3.15 -11.09
CA ARG A 216 -7.30 -1.80 -10.60
C ARG A 216 -6.34 -1.87 -9.43
N VAL A 217 -5.13 -1.36 -9.63
CA VAL A 217 -4.10 -1.27 -8.60
C VAL A 217 -4.06 0.15 -8.03
N TYR A 218 -4.21 0.28 -6.72
CA TYR A 218 -3.94 1.48 -5.97
C TYR A 218 -2.48 1.46 -5.49
N LEU A 219 -1.59 2.12 -6.25
CA LEU A 219 -0.14 2.09 -6.04
C LEU A 219 0.33 3.35 -5.30
N ALA A 220 1.14 3.20 -4.25
CA ALA A 220 1.79 4.34 -3.59
C ALA A 220 3.25 4.05 -3.22
N ASN A 221 4.10 5.07 -3.36
CA ASN A 221 5.50 5.00 -2.94
C ASN A 221 5.69 5.56 -1.52
N LEU A 222 6.01 4.69 -0.56
CA LEU A 222 6.37 5.04 0.81
C LEU A 222 7.82 4.61 1.15
N THR A 223 8.62 4.35 0.12
CA THR A 223 10.05 4.08 0.26
C THR A 223 10.74 5.30 0.85
N GLU A 224 11.55 5.09 1.89
CA GLU A 224 12.40 6.11 2.52
C GLU A 224 13.84 5.93 2.03
N PHE A 225 14.68 6.96 2.19
CA PHE A 225 16.09 7.03 1.73
C PHE A 225 16.27 7.12 0.22
N ASP A 226 15.64 6.23 -0.55
CA ASP A 226 15.67 6.25 -2.02
C ASP A 226 14.75 7.32 -2.60
N LEU A 227 15.30 8.19 -3.44
CA LEU A 227 14.57 9.36 -3.96
C LEU A 227 13.43 8.98 -4.91
N ILE A 228 13.55 7.86 -5.64
CA ILE A 228 12.65 7.46 -6.72
C ILE A 228 12.50 5.95 -6.73
N ASN A 229 11.26 5.46 -6.73
CA ASN A 229 10.89 4.07 -7.00
C ASN A 229 10.13 3.97 -8.34
N SER A 230 9.78 2.77 -8.80
CA SER A 230 8.96 2.58 -9.99
C SER A 230 8.15 1.30 -9.98
N PHE A 231 7.19 1.23 -10.89
CA PHE A 231 6.44 0.03 -11.21
C PHE A 231 6.48 -0.20 -12.72
N HIS A 232 6.80 -1.41 -13.12
CA HIS A 232 6.75 -1.91 -14.49
C HIS A 232 5.91 -3.19 -14.56
N LEU A 233 5.07 -3.32 -15.59
CA LEU A 233 4.29 -4.53 -15.89
C LEU A 233 4.77 -5.15 -17.21
N HIS A 234 5.19 -6.41 -17.16
CA HIS A 234 5.61 -7.14 -18.35
C HIS A 234 4.41 -7.44 -19.25
N ALA A 235 4.61 -7.37 -20.57
CA ALA A 235 3.65 -7.80 -21.59
C ALA A 235 2.23 -7.20 -21.45
N GLY A 236 2.12 -6.05 -20.78
CA GLY A 236 0.87 -5.33 -20.56
C GLY A 236 1.12 -3.83 -20.54
N MET A 237 0.07 -3.07 -20.83
CA MET A 237 0.03 -1.61 -20.66
C MET A 237 -1.09 -1.30 -19.68
N PHE A 238 -0.94 -0.25 -18.88
CA PHE A 238 -1.95 0.22 -17.95
C PHE A 238 -2.30 1.68 -18.20
N GLN A 239 -3.56 2.01 -17.90
CA GLN A 239 -4.03 3.37 -17.79
C GLN A 239 -3.59 3.91 -16.43
N LEU A 240 -2.70 4.90 -16.45
CA LEU A 240 -2.13 5.55 -15.29
C LEU A 240 -2.92 6.83 -14.96
N TYR A 241 -3.66 6.79 -13.85
CA TYR A 241 -4.35 7.95 -13.29
C TYR A 241 -3.54 8.53 -12.13
N ARG A 242 -2.81 9.62 -12.40
CA ARG A 242 -1.98 10.26 -11.37
C ARG A 242 -2.84 10.78 -10.21
N THR A 243 -2.55 10.33 -8.99
CA THR A 243 -3.32 10.63 -7.76
C THR A 243 -4.77 10.13 -7.76
N GLY A 244 -5.27 9.57 -8.87
CA GLY A 244 -6.66 9.11 -8.99
C GLY A 244 -7.73 10.20 -8.91
N THR A 245 -7.38 11.49 -8.97
CA THR A 245 -8.32 12.62 -8.83
C THR A 245 -9.07 12.96 -10.13
N ASN A 246 -8.87 12.16 -11.18
CA ASN A 246 -9.54 12.27 -12.47
C ASN A 246 -10.02 10.88 -12.92
N LEU A 247 -11.16 10.81 -13.58
CA LEU A 247 -11.75 9.55 -14.09
C LEU A 247 -11.56 9.38 -15.60
N GLU A 248 -11.19 10.45 -16.31
CA GLU A 248 -11.18 10.49 -17.78
C GLU A 248 -9.77 10.57 -18.37
N HIS A 249 -8.86 11.25 -17.68
CA HIS A 249 -7.50 11.51 -18.18
C HIS A 249 -6.52 10.50 -17.59
N PHE A 250 -5.90 9.72 -18.47
CA PHE A 250 -4.84 8.78 -18.13
C PHE A 250 -3.68 8.88 -19.11
N GLU A 251 -2.50 8.47 -18.65
CA GLU A 251 -1.35 8.12 -19.49
C GLU A 251 -1.42 6.61 -19.78
N LEU A 252 -1.21 6.18 -21.01
CA LEU A 252 -1.09 4.75 -21.33
C LEU A 252 0.40 4.40 -21.40
N THR A 253 0.86 3.59 -20.44
CA THR A 253 2.27 3.21 -20.30
C THR A 253 2.38 1.83 -19.66
N ASP A 254 3.56 1.22 -19.69
CA ASP A 254 3.89 -0.02 -18.97
C ASP A 254 4.79 0.24 -17.76
N THR A 255 5.24 1.49 -17.57
CA THR A 255 6.22 1.87 -16.55
C THR A 255 5.90 3.26 -16.00
N VAL A 256 6.04 3.43 -14.67
CA VAL A 256 5.90 4.74 -14.00
C VAL A 256 6.98 4.93 -12.94
N MET A 257 7.61 6.10 -12.92
CA MET A 257 8.56 6.54 -11.88
C MET A 257 7.82 7.35 -10.81
N MET A 258 8.16 7.15 -9.54
CA MET A 258 7.43 7.72 -8.41
C MET A 258 8.41 8.16 -7.31
N SER A 259 8.37 9.43 -6.94
CA SER A 259 9.03 9.95 -5.74
C SER A 259 8.24 9.55 -4.49
N GLN A 260 8.84 9.70 -3.30
CA GLN A 260 8.12 9.43 -2.05
C GLN A 260 6.85 10.28 -1.95
N GLY A 261 5.73 9.66 -1.56
CA GLY A 261 4.41 10.29 -1.46
C GLY A 261 3.67 10.43 -2.80
N GLU A 262 4.29 10.09 -3.92
CA GLU A 262 3.54 9.89 -5.16
C GLU A 262 2.72 8.59 -5.08
N ARG A 263 1.51 8.65 -5.64
CA ARG A 263 0.54 7.56 -5.64
C ARG A 263 -0.38 7.67 -6.83
N HIS A 264 -0.70 6.55 -7.46
CA HIS A 264 -1.42 6.50 -8.73
C HIS A 264 -2.37 5.29 -8.77
N ILE A 265 -3.41 5.39 -9.59
CA ILE A 265 -4.29 4.25 -9.88
C ILE A 265 -3.88 3.71 -11.25
N LEU A 266 -3.62 2.40 -11.32
CA LEU A 266 -3.33 1.69 -12.56
C LEU A 266 -4.54 0.85 -12.93
N GLU A 267 -5.03 0.94 -14.17
CA GLU A 267 -6.09 0.07 -14.67
C GLU A 267 -5.65 -0.68 -15.92
N PHE A 268 -5.81 -2.01 -15.94
CA PHE A 268 -5.43 -2.84 -17.08
C PHE A 268 -6.27 -4.13 -17.17
N ARG A 269 -6.15 -4.83 -18.30
CA ARG A 269 -6.71 -6.17 -18.52
C ARG A 269 -5.61 -7.06 -19.11
N LEU A 270 -5.43 -8.25 -18.58
CA LEU A 270 -4.49 -9.23 -19.13
C LEU A 270 -5.22 -10.11 -20.14
N GLU A 271 -4.79 -10.06 -21.40
CA GLU A 271 -5.54 -10.64 -22.53
C GLU A 271 -5.34 -12.15 -22.72
N TYR A 272 -4.23 -12.69 -22.21
CA TYR A 272 -3.86 -14.09 -22.41
C TYR A 272 -3.62 -14.76 -21.05
N PRO A 273 -3.86 -16.08 -20.94
CA PRO A 273 -3.50 -16.80 -19.73
C PRO A 273 -1.97 -16.91 -19.57
N GLY A 274 -1.50 -16.90 -18.33
CA GLY A 274 -0.08 -17.08 -17.98
C GLY A 274 0.43 -16.07 -16.95
N GLN A 275 1.75 -16.08 -16.76
CA GLN A 275 2.44 -15.24 -15.79
C GLN A 275 2.91 -13.92 -16.39
N TYR A 276 2.57 -12.83 -15.70
CA TYR A 276 2.97 -11.46 -16.04
C TYR A 276 3.78 -10.90 -14.87
N MET A 277 5.09 -10.75 -15.07
CA MET A 277 5.95 -10.19 -14.03
C MET A 277 5.64 -8.70 -13.83
N PHE A 278 5.69 -8.26 -12.58
CA PHE A 278 5.74 -6.85 -12.23
C PHE A 278 6.86 -6.61 -11.23
N HIS A 279 7.56 -5.47 -11.34
CA HIS A 279 8.68 -5.13 -10.46
C HIS A 279 9.05 -3.65 -10.60
N ALA A 280 9.99 -3.16 -9.79
CA ALA A 280 10.61 -1.86 -10.04
C ALA A 280 11.53 -1.98 -11.23
N HIS A 281 11.48 -1.00 -12.12
CA HIS A 281 12.43 -0.82 -13.18
C HIS A 281 13.78 -0.23 -12.72
N GLN A 282 14.01 -0.15 -11.40
CA GLN A 282 15.33 -0.11 -10.76
C GLN A 282 15.70 -1.56 -10.41
N SER A 283 16.69 -2.12 -11.11
CA SER A 283 17.04 -3.54 -10.98
C SER A 283 17.43 -3.94 -9.55
N GLU A 284 18.12 -3.05 -8.85
CA GLU A 284 18.50 -3.23 -7.44
C GLU A 284 17.30 -3.52 -6.55
N PHE A 285 16.25 -2.70 -6.61
CA PHE A 285 15.05 -2.88 -5.78
C PHE A 285 14.31 -4.17 -6.12
N ALA A 286 14.29 -4.53 -7.40
CA ALA A 286 13.70 -5.77 -7.86
C ALA A 286 14.45 -7.00 -7.33
N GLU A 287 15.79 -6.99 -7.41
CA GLU A 287 16.63 -8.08 -6.90
C GLU A 287 16.56 -8.20 -5.37
N LEU A 288 16.43 -7.07 -4.67
CA LEU A 288 16.29 -7.01 -3.21
C LEU A 288 14.85 -7.19 -2.68
N GLY A 289 13.87 -7.47 -3.55
CA GLY A 289 12.57 -8.03 -3.15
C GLY A 289 11.31 -7.41 -3.75
N TRP A 290 11.38 -6.22 -4.35
CA TRP A 290 10.22 -5.56 -4.97
C TRP A 290 9.95 -6.13 -6.38
N MET A 291 9.41 -7.34 -6.40
CA MET A 291 8.96 -8.04 -7.60
C MET A 291 7.89 -9.09 -7.30
N GLY A 292 7.14 -9.45 -8.33
CA GLY A 292 6.15 -10.51 -8.27
C GLY A 292 5.56 -10.85 -9.63
N PHE A 293 4.55 -11.70 -9.62
CA PHE A 293 3.80 -12.07 -10.81
C PHE A 293 2.30 -11.91 -10.60
N PHE A 294 1.61 -11.50 -11.64
CA PHE A 294 0.20 -11.85 -11.83
C PHE A 294 0.13 -13.20 -12.54
N GLU A 295 -0.75 -14.08 -12.09
CA GLU A 295 -1.16 -15.31 -12.78
C GLU A 295 -2.56 -15.09 -13.36
N ALA A 296 -2.64 -14.95 -14.68
CA ALA A 296 -3.91 -14.81 -15.39
C ALA A 296 -4.44 -16.19 -15.77
N SER A 297 -5.61 -16.55 -15.25
CA SER A 297 -6.31 -17.81 -15.56
C SER A 297 -7.68 -17.58 -16.19
N GLU A 298 -8.25 -18.60 -16.85
CA GLU A 298 -9.62 -18.56 -17.39
C GLU A 298 -10.71 -18.40 -16.31
#